data_AF-A0A1L9T3I0-F1
#
_entry.id   AF-A0A1L9T3I0-F1
#
_cell.length_a   1.000
_cell.length_b   1.000
_cell.length_c   1.000
_cell.angle_alpha   90.00
_cell.angle_beta   90.00
_cell.angle_gamma   90.00
#
_symmetry.space_group_name_H-M   'P 1'
#
loop_
_entity.id
_entity.type
_entity.pdbx_description
1 polymer ?
#
loop_
_entity_poly.entity_id
_entity_poly.type
_entity_poly.pdbx_seq_one_letter_code
_entity_poly.pdbx_strand_id
1 'polypeptide(L)'
;MPASGYHPPELRVQILTLHGVGIRTEEISAMVDVPVRSIQDIVKKAKDRGYNPKESLRVKKEHYEDATRPGRPKKKSTPDSENSVPQSTTDEDKRKET
;
A
#
# COMPACT_ATOMS: atom_id res chain seq x y z
N MET A 1 7.01 -15.93 21.50
CA MET A 1 7.14 -15.10 20.28
C MET A 1 5.94 -15.34 19.39
N PRO A 2 5.03 -14.36 19.22
CA PRO A 2 3.96 -14.48 18.23
C PRO A 2 4.57 -14.58 16.83
N ALA A 3 4.56 -15.78 16.28
CA ALA A 3 4.98 -16.06 14.92
C ALA A 3 3.82 -15.73 13.96
N SER A 4 3.90 -14.60 13.26
CA SER A 4 3.42 -14.38 11.89
C SER A 4 3.31 -12.89 11.61
N GLY A 5 3.63 -12.48 10.37
CA GLY A 5 3.81 -11.08 9.95
C GLY A 5 2.57 -10.18 9.96
N TYR A 6 1.56 -10.49 10.77
CA TYR A 6 0.39 -9.64 10.98
C TYR A 6 0.50 -8.93 12.33
N HIS A 7 0.35 -7.60 12.31
CA HIS A 7 0.23 -6.77 13.51
C HIS A 7 -1.18 -6.18 13.56
N PRO A 8 -1.94 -6.39 14.65
CA PRO A 8 -3.29 -5.86 14.74
C PRO A 8 -3.28 -4.32 14.69
N PRO A 9 -4.34 -3.67 14.18
CA PRO A 9 -4.40 -2.22 14.03
C PRO A 9 -4.06 -1.45 15.30
N GLU A 10 -4.57 -1.91 16.45
CA GLU A 10 -4.38 -1.29 17.77
C GLU A 10 -2.90 -1.27 18.15
N LEU A 11 -2.20 -2.36 17.89
CA LEU A 11 -0.76 -2.49 18.16
C LEU A 11 0.07 -1.55 17.28
N ARG A 12 -0.32 -1.37 16.02
CA ARG A 12 0.34 -0.42 15.11
C ARG A 12 0.10 1.02 15.54
N VAL A 13 -1.12 1.35 15.95
CA VAL A 13 -1.44 2.66 16.51
C VAL A 13 -0.60 2.90 17.76
N GLN A 14 -0.54 1.94 18.68
CA GLN A 14 0.28 2.05 19.89
C GLN A 14 1.75 2.30 19.57
N ILE A 15 2.34 1.54 18.64
CA ILE A 15 3.72 1.76 18.17
C ILE A 15 3.91 3.20 17.63
N LEU A 16 3.01 3.66 16.77
CA LEU A 16 3.11 5.00 16.16
C LEU A 16 2.97 6.12 17.19
N THR A 17 2.12 5.93 18.21
CA THR A 17 1.99 6.88 19.31
C THR A 17 3.24 6.93 20.18
N LEU A 18 3.79 5.77 20.59
CA LEU A 18 5.01 5.68 21.40
C LEU A 18 6.22 6.29 20.66
N HIS A 19 6.37 5.98 19.38
CA HIS A 19 7.41 6.58 18.55
C HIS A 19 7.17 8.09 18.37
N GLY A 20 5.91 8.53 18.24
CA GLY A 20 5.56 9.94 18.08
C GLY A 20 5.89 10.80 19.30
N VAL A 21 5.78 10.25 20.51
CA VAL A 21 6.18 10.92 21.76
C VAL A 21 7.69 10.83 22.05
N GLY A 22 8.47 10.18 21.18
CA GLY A 22 9.94 10.17 21.24
C GLY A 22 10.56 8.97 21.96
N ILE A 23 9.80 7.91 22.25
CA ILE A 23 10.36 6.69 22.85
C ILE A 23 11.21 5.96 21.81
N ARG A 24 12.37 5.44 22.25
CA ARG A 24 13.32 4.74 21.36
C ARG A 24 12.75 3.41 20.91
N THR A 25 13.01 3.03 19.66
CA THR A 25 12.51 1.78 19.04
C THR A 25 12.86 0.52 19.84
N GLU A 26 14.03 0.48 20.48
CA GLU A 26 14.48 -0.62 21.35
C GLU A 26 13.59 -0.76 22.60
N GLU A 27 13.21 0.37 23.20
CA GLU A 27 12.32 0.40 24.36
C GLU A 27 10.89 0.00 23.95
N ILE A 28 10.40 0.49 22.80
CA ILE A 28 9.10 0.08 22.26
C ILE A 28 9.06 -1.43 22.00
N SER A 29 10.16 -1.99 21.50
CA SER A 29 10.30 -3.42 21.24
C SER A 29 10.12 -4.24 22.52
N ALA A 30 10.77 -3.81 23.61
CA ALA A 30 10.63 -4.45 24.92
C ALA A 30 9.23 -4.25 25.53
N MET A 31 8.59 -3.09 25.32
CA MET A 31 7.27 -2.79 25.89
C MET A 31 6.13 -3.58 25.23
N VAL A 32 6.20 -3.80 23.92
CA VAL A 32 5.09 -4.35 23.11
C VAL A 32 5.38 -5.78 22.61
N ASP A 33 6.56 -6.33 22.90
CA ASP A 33 7.04 -7.63 22.42
C ASP A 33 6.99 -7.76 20.88
N VAL A 34 7.50 -6.73 20.19
CA VAL A 34 7.56 -6.68 18.72
C VAL A 34 9.00 -6.49 18.27
N PRO A 35 9.50 -7.25 17.28
CA PRO A 35 10.86 -7.07 16.77
C PRO A 35 11.12 -5.63 16.30
N VAL A 36 12.29 -5.10 16.64
CA VAL A 36 12.75 -3.75 16.24
C VAL A 36 12.56 -3.50 14.75
N ARG A 37 12.83 -4.52 13.92
CA ARG A 37 12.67 -4.43 12.46
C ARG A 37 11.22 -4.16 12.05
N SER A 38 10.26 -4.87 12.64
CA SER A 38 8.84 -4.67 12.37
C SER A 38 8.38 -3.26 12.79
N ILE A 39 8.88 -2.75 13.92
CA ILE A 39 8.58 -1.39 14.38
C ILE A 39 9.09 -0.36 13.35
N GLN A 40 10.33 -0.51 12.89
CA GLN A 40 10.90 0.37 11.87
C GLN A 40 10.09 0.34 10.57
N ASP A 41 9.65 -0.84 10.13
CA ASP A 41 8.85 -0.99 8.92
C ASP A 41 7.44 -0.35 9.06
N ILE A 42 6.81 -0.47 10.24
CA ILE A 42 5.54 0.19 10.54
C ILE A 42 5.71 1.72 10.50
N VAL A 43 6.72 2.25 11.19
CA VAL A 43 7.01 3.69 11.24
C VAL A 43 7.32 4.23 9.84
N LYS A 44 8.11 3.49 9.06
CA LYS A 44 8.45 3.86 7.67
C LYS A 44 7.18 3.96 6.82
N LYS A 45 6.33 2.93 6.82
CA LYS A 45 5.07 2.93 6.06
C LYS A 45 4.15 4.09 6.46
N ALA A 46 4.06 4.40 7.75
CA ALA A 46 3.25 5.53 8.21
C ALA A 46 3.80 6.87 7.69
N LYS A 47 5.13 7.07 7.74
CA LYS A 47 5.79 8.26 7.19
C LYS A 47 5.61 8.38 5.67
N ASP A 48 5.73 7.28 4.95
CA ASP A 48 5.48 7.22 3.49
C ASP A 48 4.04 7.64 3.13
N ARG A 49 3.11 7.53 4.09
CA ARG A 49 1.70 7.97 3.98
C ARG A 49 1.41 9.30 4.66
N GLY A 50 2.44 10.09 4.97
CA GLY A 50 2.29 11.45 5.50
C GLY A 50 2.10 11.57 7.01
N TYR A 51 2.38 10.51 7.80
CA TYR A 51 2.40 10.66 9.26
C TYR A 51 3.60 11.50 9.71
N ASN A 52 3.34 12.67 10.29
CA ASN A 52 4.36 13.53 10.89
C ASN A 52 4.03 13.90 12.35
N PRO A 53 4.65 13.22 13.35
CA PRO A 53 4.36 13.48 14.76
C PRO A 53 4.82 14.86 15.25
N LYS A 54 5.70 15.57 14.51
CA LYS A 54 6.11 16.94 14.86
C LYS A 54 5.02 17.97 14.58
N GLU A 55 4.17 17.71 13.59
CA GLU A 55 3.04 18.57 13.22
C GLU A 55 1.76 18.14 13.93
N SER A 56 1.50 16.83 13.99
CA SER A 56 0.35 16.26 14.69
C SER A 56 0.63 14.85 15.14
N LEU A 57 0.45 14.60 16.45
CA LEU A 57 0.56 13.26 17.03
C LEU A 57 -0.63 12.35 16.65
N ARG A 58 -1.69 12.90 16.03
CA ARG A 58 -2.91 12.15 15.75
C ARG A 58 -2.67 11.08 14.68
N VAL A 59 -2.83 9.81 15.07
CA VAL A 59 -2.76 8.68 14.14
C VAL A 59 -4.11 8.51 13.43
N LYS A 60 -4.15 8.73 12.12
CA LYS A 60 -5.32 8.46 11.26
C LYS A 60 -5.28 7.02 10.71
N LYS A 61 -6.45 6.54 10.26
CA LYS A 61 -6.65 5.20 9.66
C LYS A 61 -5.61 4.87 8.59
N GLU A 62 -5.40 5.82 7.69
CA GLU A 62 -4.47 5.72 6.55
C GLU A 62 -3.03 5.40 6.97
N HIS A 63 -2.59 5.84 8.15
CA HIS A 63 -1.21 5.65 8.60
C HIS A 63 -0.90 4.23 9.03
N TYR A 64 -1.89 3.49 9.54
CA TYR A 64 -1.68 2.13 10.06
C TYR A 64 -2.29 1.03 9.20
N GLU A 65 -3.23 1.30 8.30
CA GLU A 65 -3.88 0.24 7.50
C GLU A 65 -2.89 -0.54 6.62
N ASP A 66 -3.13 -1.83 6.39
CA ASP A 66 -2.36 -2.55 5.39
C ASP A 66 -2.79 -2.12 3.99
N ALA A 67 -1.82 -1.94 3.10
CA ALA A 67 -2.15 -1.76 1.69
C ALA A 67 -2.82 -3.03 1.17
N THR A 68 -3.83 -2.87 0.32
CA THR A 68 -4.44 -3.99 -0.41
C THR A 68 -3.34 -4.77 -1.11
N ARG A 69 -3.08 -6.00 -0.67
CA ARG A 69 -2.11 -6.87 -1.33
C ARG A 69 -2.74 -7.31 -2.64
N PRO A 70 -2.24 -6.89 -3.82
CA PRO A 70 -2.71 -7.48 -5.06
C PRO A 70 -2.40 -8.98 -4.97
N GLY A 71 -3.45 -9.79 -5.01
CA GLY A 71 -3.30 -11.24 -5.01
C GLY A 71 -2.43 -11.69 -6.18
N ARG A 72 -2.01 -12.95 -6.15
CA ARG A 72 -1.34 -13.56 -7.31
C ARG A 72 -2.23 -13.35 -8.55
N PRO A 73 -1.76 -12.70 -9.62
CA PRO A 73 -2.54 -12.57 -10.83
C PRO A 73 -2.94 -13.97 -11.30
N LYS A 74 -4.25 -14.23 -11.37
CA LYS A 74 -4.76 -15.47 -11.97
C LYS A 74 -4.47 -15.41 -13.46
N LYS A 75 -3.89 -16.47 -14.03
CA LYS A 75 -3.77 -16.61 -15.49
C LYS A 75 -5.17 -16.37 -16.08
N LYS A 76 -5.30 -15.39 -16.98
CA LYS A 76 -6.50 -15.24 -17.79
C LYS A 76 -6.64 -16.52 -18.60
N SER A 77 -7.61 -17.37 -18.28
CA SER A 77 -8.13 -18.32 -19.26
C SER A 77 -8.78 -17.46 -20.34
N THR A 78 -8.22 -17.49 -21.54
CA THR A 78 -8.78 -16.85 -22.74
C THR A 78 -10.26 -17.19 -22.86
N PRO A 79 -11.19 -16.23 -22.85
CA PRO A 79 -12.47 -16.45 -23.50
C PRO A 79 -12.24 -16.33 -25.00
N ASP A 80 -12.76 -17.33 -25.72
CA ASP A 80 -12.80 -17.38 -27.17
C ASP A 80 -13.29 -16.08 -27.80
N SER A 81 -12.72 -15.82 -28.96
CA SER A 81 -13.13 -14.84 -29.95
C SER A 81 -14.64 -14.85 -30.17
N GLU A 82 -15.34 -13.75 -29.86
CA GLU A 82 -16.49 -13.31 -30.64
C GLU A 82 -16.58 -11.77 -30.69
N ASN A 83 -16.43 -11.27 -31.92
CA ASN A 83 -17.02 -10.06 -32.50
C ASN A 83 -17.21 -8.80 -31.62
N SER A 84 -16.45 -7.76 -31.97
CA SER A 84 -16.99 -6.39 -32.05
C SER A 84 -16.18 -5.58 -33.07
N VAL A 85 -16.64 -5.62 -34.33
CA VAL A 85 -16.57 -4.49 -35.28
C VAL A 85 -17.64 -3.50 -34.82
N PRO A 86 -17.47 -2.15 -34.74
CA PRO A 86 -17.11 -1.27 -35.88
C PRO A 86 -16.17 -0.11 -35.47
N GLN A 87 -15.56 0.69 -36.35
CA GLN A 87 -16.17 1.65 -37.27
C GLN A 87 -15.16 2.18 -38.31
N SER A 88 -15.72 2.40 -39.49
CA SER A 88 -15.34 3.32 -40.56
C SER A 88 -14.50 4.54 -40.18
N THR A 89 -13.41 4.76 -40.92
CA THR A 89 -12.96 6.10 -41.31
C THR A 89 -12.75 6.13 -42.82
N THR A 90 -13.51 7.01 -43.46
CA THR A 90 -13.36 7.46 -44.84
C THR A 90 -12.01 8.14 -44.99
N ASP A 91 -11.19 7.71 -45.95
CA ASP A 91 -10.11 8.53 -46.49
C ASP A 91 -10.26 8.55 -48.01
N GLU A 92 -10.81 9.67 -48.47
CA GLU A 92 -10.77 10.13 -49.85
C GLU A 92 -9.39 10.78 -50.04
N ASP A 93 -8.49 10.10 -50.77
CA ASP A 93 -7.24 10.74 -51.20
C ASP A 93 -6.95 10.45 -52.68
N LYS A 94 -6.53 11.53 -53.32
CA LYS A 94 -6.68 11.84 -54.73
C LYS A 94 -5.36 11.55 -55.42
N ARG A 95 -5.31 10.61 -56.37
CA ARG A 95 -4.17 10.50 -57.30
C ARG A 95 -4.63 10.42 -58.75
N LYS A 96 -4.01 11.31 -59.54
CA LYS A 96 -4.15 11.53 -60.98
C LYS A 96 -3.39 10.47 -61.80
N GLU A 97 -3.75 10.40 -63.08
CA GLU A 97 -3.13 9.78 -64.28
C GLU A 97 -4.13 8.80 -64.90
N THR A 98 -4.58 8.94 -66.14
CA THR A 98 -3.89 9.38 -67.38
C THR A 98 -4.78 10.24 -68.27
#